data_AF-A0A4R2CYI0-F1
#
_entry.id   AF-A0A4R2CYI0-F1
#
_cell.length_a   1.000
_cell.length_b   1.000
_cell.length_c   1.000
_cell.angle_alpha   90.00
_cell.angle_beta   90.00
_cell.angle_gamma   90.00
#
_symmetry.space_group_name_H-M   'P 1'
#
loop_
_entity.id
_entity.type
_entity.pdbx_description
1 polymer ?
#
loop_
_entity_poly.entity_id
_entity_poly.type
_entity_poly.pdbx_seq_one_letter_code
_entity_poly.pdbx_strand_id
1 'polypeptide(L)'
;MTALLLLPAQLVTPLLLPLHGIGGRQDLPMPFGLAVGGAAVAIALSFAILAVAWRNPRYRGNASGKPLPAAITRTVDSSGFRWFVRLVGLAIFLYAMVALLFGVDRLTNPIFGFVYILVWVGLVPISILLGPVWRTLNPLRTIHLLISKLLRQSPSKGLFELPAGLGLWPAAVGIFVFTWLELVAPDRATLPVLQAWLALYVVIMLFGAILFGDRWFSTADPFEVYATLMSRLSPWGRRTDGALVIRRPLENLDGLKPQPGLVGMVAALLGSTAYDGFSNSTAWIGWAQNTDYSMTTLGTLALLAFILFVLVTFTSATLLAGRLSDSSRRTLPRLFAHSVIPIAFGYVVAHYLTLLILEGQRTLIYLSDPLSNGANIFGTGLLGLNTGITNHSTTIAVIQVLAVVGGHLMGVVSAHDRAVALFPRNKALAGQIPLLIVMVGYTVGGLLLLFSA
;
A
#
# COMPACT_ATOMS: atom_id res chain seq x y z
N MET A 1 -6.95 -70.26 4.71
CA MET A 1 -8.32 -69.70 4.72
C MET A 1 -8.32 -68.46 5.58
N THR A 2 -8.21 -67.34 4.87
CA THR A 2 -8.47 -65.93 5.15
C THR A 2 -9.54 -65.70 6.24
N ALA A 3 -9.19 -64.98 7.31
CA ALA A 3 -10.16 -64.33 8.19
C ALA A 3 -10.10 -62.82 7.93
N LEU A 4 -11.15 -62.32 7.30
CA LEU A 4 -11.39 -60.94 6.92
C LEU A 4 -11.83 -60.16 8.18
N LEU A 5 -11.02 -59.23 8.66
CA LEU A 5 -11.42 -58.23 9.66
C LEU A 5 -11.93 -56.99 8.92
N LEU A 6 -13.25 -56.87 8.82
CA LEU A 6 -13.95 -55.67 8.35
C LEU A 6 -13.92 -54.61 9.47
N LEU A 7 -13.04 -53.62 9.33
CA LEU A 7 -13.14 -52.35 10.06
C LEU A 7 -13.94 -51.35 9.20
N PRO A 8 -14.86 -50.57 9.78
CA PRO A 8 -15.68 -49.62 9.04
C PRO A 8 -14.78 -48.50 8.47
N ALA A 9 -14.93 -48.25 7.17
CA ALA A 9 -14.34 -47.09 6.51
C ALA A 9 -14.90 -45.82 7.16
N GLN A 10 -14.13 -45.25 8.08
CA GLN A 10 -14.35 -43.88 8.53
C GLN A 10 -14.16 -43.00 7.31
N LEU A 11 -15.27 -42.45 6.81
CA LEU A 11 -15.31 -41.31 5.92
C LEU A 11 -14.54 -40.19 6.62
N VAL A 12 -13.26 -40.08 6.31
CA VAL A 12 -12.47 -38.89 6.59
C VAL A 12 -13.04 -37.83 5.65
N THR A 13 -14.04 -37.09 6.13
CA THR A 13 -14.37 -35.79 5.57
C THR A 13 -13.06 -35.00 5.55
N PRO A 14 -12.60 -34.49 4.39
CA PRO A 14 -11.47 -33.61 4.37
C PRO A 14 -11.91 -32.36 5.12
N LEU A 15 -11.43 -32.23 6.36
CA LEU A 15 -11.47 -30.99 7.09
C LEU A 15 -10.72 -30.00 6.18
N LEU A 16 -11.45 -29.11 5.52
CA LEU A 16 -10.90 -28.00 4.77
C LEU A 16 -10.13 -27.14 5.77
N LEU A 17 -8.86 -27.48 5.96
CA LEU A 17 -7.90 -26.66 6.70
C LEU A 17 -7.90 -25.27 6.05
N PRO A 18 -7.96 -24.18 6.83
CA PRO A 18 -8.03 -22.83 6.29
C PRO A 18 -6.88 -22.59 5.30
N LEU A 19 -7.21 -22.44 4.01
CA LEU A 19 -6.29 -21.98 2.96
C LEU A 19 -5.99 -20.48 3.19
N HIS A 20 -5.15 -20.20 4.18
CA HIS A 20 -4.57 -18.88 4.39
C HIS A 20 -3.26 -18.77 3.60
N GLY A 21 -3.10 -17.66 2.86
CA GLY A 21 -1.79 -17.04 2.66
C GLY A 21 -1.40 -16.27 3.93
N ILE A 22 -1.32 -16.99 5.05
CA ILE A 22 -0.81 -16.60 6.38
C ILE A 22 -1.57 -15.44 7.05
N GLY A 23 -2.65 -15.80 7.78
CA GLY A 23 -3.45 -14.88 8.61
C GLY A 23 -2.85 -14.60 9.99
N GLY A 24 -3.13 -13.39 10.49
CA GLY A 24 -2.77 -12.92 11.84
C GLY A 24 -3.68 -13.47 12.94
N ARG A 25 -3.31 -13.21 14.20
CA ARG A 25 -3.95 -13.75 15.41
C ARG A 25 -5.22 -12.96 15.76
N GLN A 26 -6.33 -13.66 16.04
CA GLN A 26 -7.71 -13.14 16.00
C GLN A 26 -8.27 -12.54 17.30
N ASP A 27 -7.46 -12.34 18.35
CA ASP A 27 -7.93 -11.77 19.62
C ASP A 27 -6.92 -10.75 20.15
N LEU A 28 -7.23 -9.46 19.96
CA LEU A 28 -6.47 -8.39 20.58
C LEU A 28 -6.78 -8.35 22.09
N PRO A 29 -5.78 -8.42 22.99
CA PRO A 29 -5.97 -8.34 24.43
C PRO A 29 -6.23 -6.90 24.89
N MET A 30 -7.20 -6.24 24.25
CA MET A 30 -7.59 -4.85 24.45
C MET A 30 -9.12 -4.77 24.52
N PRO A 31 -9.71 -4.13 25.55
CA PRO A 31 -11.16 -3.97 25.61
C PRO A 31 -11.68 -3.17 24.41
N PHE A 32 -12.43 -3.85 23.53
CA PHE A 32 -12.93 -3.31 22.27
C PHE A 32 -13.61 -1.93 22.44
N GLY A 33 -14.51 -1.81 23.42
CA GLY A 33 -15.25 -0.56 23.67
C GLY A 33 -14.34 0.61 24.06
N LEU A 34 -13.25 0.35 24.80
CA LEU A 34 -12.28 1.39 25.18
C LEU A 34 -11.44 1.81 23.97
N ALA A 35 -11.03 0.87 23.12
CA ALA A 35 -10.25 1.18 21.93
C ALA A 35 -11.06 2.03 20.93
N VAL A 36 -12.29 1.61 20.60
CA VAL A 36 -13.15 2.33 19.65
C VAL A 36 -13.61 3.67 20.24
N GLY A 37 -14.10 3.68 21.48
CA GLY A 37 -14.55 4.90 22.14
C GLY A 37 -13.41 5.91 22.33
N GLY A 38 -12.24 5.44 22.77
CA GLY A 38 -11.05 6.27 22.94
C GLY A 38 -10.55 6.87 21.63
N ALA A 39 -10.56 6.10 20.53
CA ALA A 39 -10.18 6.60 19.21
C ALA A 39 -11.18 7.65 18.68
N ALA A 40 -12.48 7.40 18.81
CA ALA A 40 -13.51 8.36 18.40
C ALA A 40 -13.37 9.69 19.16
N VAL A 41 -13.18 9.62 20.48
CA VAL A 41 -12.94 10.79 21.34
C VAL A 41 -11.64 11.49 20.95
N ALA A 42 -10.55 10.77 20.74
CA ALA A 42 -9.27 11.34 20.34
C ALA A 42 -9.37 12.13 19.03
N ILE A 43 -10.09 11.60 18.03
CA ILE A 43 -10.30 12.30 16.75
C ILE A 43 -11.19 13.52 16.94
N ALA A 44 -12.32 13.39 17.65
CA ALA A 44 -13.21 14.52 17.89
C ALA A 44 -12.51 15.66 18.65
N LEU A 45 -11.76 15.33 19.71
CA LEU A 45 -10.97 16.30 20.48
C LEU A 45 -9.86 16.91 19.63
N SER A 46 -9.16 16.12 18.82
CA SER A 46 -8.12 16.64 17.93
C SER A 46 -8.67 17.68 16.96
N PHE A 47 -9.87 17.45 16.41
CA PHE A 47 -10.52 18.40 15.53
C PHE A 47 -10.89 19.68 16.26
N ALA A 48 -11.44 19.59 17.47
CA ALA A 48 -11.74 20.74 18.31
C ALA A 48 -10.48 21.57 18.63
N ILE A 49 -9.38 20.90 18.98
CA ILE A 49 -8.07 21.54 19.23
C ILE A 49 -7.56 22.25 17.97
N LEU A 50 -7.60 21.58 16.82
CA LEU A 50 -7.15 22.15 15.54
C LEU A 50 -8.00 23.38 15.15
N ALA A 51 -9.32 23.28 15.28
CA ALA A 51 -10.24 24.39 15.01
C ALA A 51 -9.91 25.66 15.79
N VAL A 52 -9.44 25.52 17.04
CA VAL A 52 -9.08 26.66 17.89
C VAL A 52 -7.64 27.12 17.67
N ALA A 53 -6.67 26.19 17.61
CA ALA A 53 -5.24 26.48 17.66
C ALA A 53 -4.57 26.63 16.27
N TRP A 54 -5.21 26.17 15.19
CA TRP A 54 -4.66 26.12 13.84
C TRP A 54 -5.51 26.92 12.84
N ARG A 55 -5.72 28.20 13.13
CA ARG A 55 -6.59 29.09 12.33
C ARG A 55 -5.99 29.61 11.02
N ASN A 56 -4.70 29.37 10.78
CA ASN A 56 -3.99 29.77 9.57
C ASN A 56 -3.21 28.56 9.03
N PRO A 57 -3.08 28.41 7.70
CA PRO A 57 -2.28 27.32 7.13
C PRO A 57 -0.83 27.47 7.58
N ARG A 58 -0.25 26.37 8.04
CA ARG A 58 1.14 26.31 8.54
C ARG A 58 2.07 25.62 7.55
N TYR A 59 1.56 24.71 6.71
CA TYR A 59 2.40 24.01 5.75
C TYR A 59 2.64 24.84 4.49
N ARG A 60 3.86 24.76 3.95
CA ARG A 60 4.29 25.44 2.72
C ARG A 60 4.60 24.47 1.58
N GLY A 61 4.18 23.21 1.72
CA GLY A 61 4.38 22.15 0.73
C GLY A 61 5.81 22.08 0.18
N ASN A 62 5.94 22.12 -1.15
CA ASN A 62 7.23 21.98 -1.84
C ASN A 62 8.21 23.15 -1.60
N ALA A 63 7.77 24.31 -1.09
CA ALA A 63 8.65 25.44 -0.80
C ALA A 63 9.40 25.32 0.56
N SER A 64 9.02 24.34 1.39
CA SER A 64 9.55 24.15 2.75
C SER A 64 10.87 23.37 2.84
N GLY A 65 11.35 23.20 4.07
CA GLY A 65 12.45 22.31 4.42
C GLY A 65 13.81 23.01 4.53
N LYS A 66 14.70 22.38 5.31
CA LYS A 66 16.09 22.81 5.48
C LYS A 66 16.96 22.09 4.44
N PRO A 67 17.70 22.81 3.58
CA PRO A 67 18.57 22.17 2.60
C PRO A 67 19.67 21.36 3.28
N LEU A 68 19.93 20.18 2.73
CA LEU A 68 21.09 19.38 3.12
C LEU A 68 22.36 19.96 2.50
N PRO A 69 23.54 19.64 3.09
CA PRO A 69 24.83 19.95 2.49
C PRO A 69 24.88 19.59 1.00
N ALA A 70 25.43 20.49 0.18
CA ALA A 70 25.51 20.32 -1.27
C ALA A 70 26.24 19.02 -1.68
N ALA A 71 27.18 18.53 -0.87
CA ALA A 71 27.83 17.24 -1.08
C ALA A 71 26.83 16.07 -1.10
N ILE A 72 25.89 16.01 -0.16
CA ILE A 72 24.89 14.93 -0.09
C ILE A 72 23.97 14.99 -1.31
N THR A 73 23.48 16.18 -1.67
CA THR A 73 22.65 16.35 -2.86
C THR A 73 23.39 15.90 -4.12
N ARG A 74 24.67 16.29 -4.29
CA ARG A 74 25.51 15.87 -5.41
C ARG A 74 25.73 14.36 -5.45
N THR A 75 25.97 13.71 -4.31
CA THR A 75 26.15 12.25 -4.24
C THR A 75 24.88 11.52 -4.65
N VAL A 76 23.73 11.89 -4.08
CA VAL A 76 22.43 11.28 -4.41
C VAL A 76 22.03 11.53 -5.87
N ASP A 77 22.40 12.69 -6.43
CA ASP A 77 22.12 13.02 -7.83
C ASP A 77 23.17 12.51 -8.82
N SER A 78 24.30 11.99 -8.32
CA SER A 78 25.36 11.47 -9.17
C SER A 78 24.84 10.31 -10.04
N SER A 79 25.33 10.26 -11.28
CA SER A 79 25.03 9.16 -12.20
C SER A 79 25.48 7.82 -11.60
N GLY A 80 26.64 7.78 -10.94
CA GLY A 80 27.19 6.60 -10.27
C GLY A 80 26.25 6.04 -9.21
N PHE A 81 25.79 6.87 -8.26
CA PHE A 81 24.85 6.42 -7.23
C PHE A 81 23.51 5.95 -7.82
N ARG A 82 22.98 6.67 -8.80
CA ARG A 82 21.73 6.27 -9.49
C ARG A 82 21.89 4.94 -10.24
N TRP A 83 23.02 4.70 -10.88
CA TRP A 83 23.31 3.41 -11.53
C TRP A 83 23.50 2.29 -10.52
N PHE A 84 24.18 2.55 -9.41
CA PHE A 84 24.30 1.58 -8.32
C PHE A 84 22.93 1.11 -7.83
N VAL A 85 22.03 2.02 -7.48
CA VAL A 85 20.67 1.67 -7.02
C VAL A 85 19.89 0.91 -8.10
N ARG A 86 19.99 1.31 -9.38
CA ARG A 86 19.34 0.60 -10.51
C ARG A 86 19.85 -0.82 -10.67
N LEU A 87 21.17 -1.02 -10.60
CA LEU A 87 21.79 -2.33 -10.75
C LEU A 87 21.48 -3.24 -9.57
N VAL A 88 21.42 -2.69 -8.35
CA VAL A 88 20.95 -3.44 -7.16
C VAL A 88 19.51 -3.90 -7.36
N GLY A 89 18.61 -3.00 -7.79
CA GLY A 89 17.21 -3.37 -8.05
C GLY A 89 17.05 -4.41 -9.15
N LEU A 90 17.82 -4.28 -10.24
CA LEU A 90 17.84 -5.27 -11.32
C LEU A 90 18.40 -6.61 -10.85
N ALA A 91 19.47 -6.64 -10.06
CA ALA A 91 20.05 -7.87 -9.52
C ALA A 91 19.07 -8.60 -8.59
N ILE A 92 18.40 -7.87 -7.69
CA ILE A 92 17.37 -8.43 -6.81
C ILE A 92 16.22 -9.02 -7.63
N PHE A 93 15.77 -8.31 -8.67
CA PHE A 93 14.72 -8.79 -9.56
C PHE A 93 15.12 -10.07 -10.30
N LEU A 94 16.30 -10.08 -10.94
CA LEU A 94 16.80 -11.25 -11.67
C LEU A 94 16.98 -12.46 -10.74
N TYR A 95 17.43 -12.22 -9.50
CA TYR A 95 17.52 -13.27 -8.49
C TYR A 95 16.14 -13.85 -8.13
N ALA A 96 15.13 -13.01 -7.90
CA ALA A 96 13.77 -13.46 -7.65
C ALA A 96 13.19 -14.24 -8.85
N MET A 97 13.54 -13.86 -10.09
CA MET A 97 13.11 -14.58 -11.30
C MET A 97 13.67 -16.00 -11.38
N VAL A 98 14.82 -16.30 -10.74
CA VAL A 98 15.32 -17.67 -10.65
C VAL A 98 14.31 -18.55 -9.92
N ALA A 99 13.79 -18.09 -8.79
CA ALA A 99 12.78 -18.82 -8.01
C ALA A 99 11.44 -18.92 -8.75
N LEU A 100 11.04 -17.89 -9.50
CA LEU A 100 9.82 -17.89 -10.29
C LEU A 100 9.88 -18.90 -11.46
N LEU A 101 10.98 -18.92 -12.21
CA LEU A 101 11.08 -19.64 -13.48
C LEU A 101 11.60 -21.06 -13.34
N PHE A 102 12.48 -21.29 -12.37
CA PHE A 102 13.17 -22.58 -12.18
C PHE A 102 12.88 -23.22 -10.82
N GLY A 103 12.23 -22.49 -9.91
CA GLY A 103 11.86 -23.02 -8.59
C GLY A 103 10.70 -24.01 -8.66
N VAL A 104 10.52 -24.74 -7.55
CA VAL A 104 9.45 -25.74 -7.41
C VAL A 104 8.16 -25.04 -6.98
N ASP A 105 7.01 -25.49 -7.49
CA ASP A 105 5.70 -24.96 -7.11
C ASP A 105 5.28 -25.47 -5.72
N ARG A 106 5.78 -24.79 -4.69
CA ARG A 106 5.52 -25.06 -3.28
C ARG A 106 5.40 -23.74 -2.53
N LEU A 107 4.64 -23.72 -1.45
CA LEU A 107 4.51 -22.54 -0.58
C LEU A 107 5.85 -22.05 0.02
N THR A 108 6.87 -22.91 0.06
CA THR A 108 8.23 -22.56 0.48
C THR A 108 9.04 -21.84 -0.61
N ASN A 109 8.54 -21.76 -1.85
CA ASN A 109 9.20 -21.00 -2.90
C ASN A 109 9.23 -19.51 -2.51
N PRO A 110 10.42 -18.88 -2.44
CA PRO A 110 10.54 -17.52 -1.94
C PRO A 110 9.84 -16.48 -2.81
N ILE A 111 9.46 -16.79 -4.06
CA ILE A 111 8.84 -15.83 -4.96
C ILE A 111 7.51 -15.27 -4.43
N PHE A 112 6.69 -16.10 -3.78
CA PHE A 112 5.42 -15.67 -3.21
C PHE A 112 5.64 -14.62 -2.12
N GLY A 113 6.54 -14.92 -1.20
CA GLY A 113 6.94 -13.99 -0.15
C GLY A 113 7.63 -12.74 -0.71
N PHE A 114 8.43 -12.87 -1.76
CA PHE A 114 9.08 -11.74 -2.41
C PHE A 114 8.06 -10.75 -2.97
N VAL A 115 7.04 -11.24 -3.70
CA VAL A 115 6.01 -10.37 -4.30
C VAL A 115 5.04 -9.84 -3.25
N TYR A 116 4.42 -10.72 -2.46
CA TYR A 116 3.34 -10.34 -1.53
C TYR A 116 3.84 -9.67 -0.25
N ILE A 117 5.08 -9.95 0.18
CA ILE A 117 5.61 -9.40 1.44
C ILE A 117 6.68 -8.35 1.18
N LEU A 118 7.76 -8.70 0.48
CA LEU A 118 8.89 -7.77 0.33
C LEU A 118 8.59 -6.60 -0.61
N VAL A 119 7.93 -6.87 -1.74
CA VAL A 119 7.51 -5.81 -2.69
C VAL A 119 6.27 -5.11 -2.17
N TRP A 120 5.16 -5.80 -1.96
CA TRP A 120 3.92 -5.14 -1.57
C TRP A 120 4.00 -4.44 -0.20
N VAL A 121 4.31 -5.17 0.87
CA VAL A 121 4.37 -4.58 2.21
C VAL A 121 5.68 -3.83 2.45
N GLY A 122 6.81 -4.42 2.06
CA GLY A 122 8.15 -3.90 2.34
C GLY A 122 8.46 -2.57 1.64
N LEU A 123 7.82 -2.26 0.50
CA LEU A 123 8.02 -0.97 -0.16
C LEU A 123 7.54 0.22 0.68
N VAL A 124 6.59 0.03 1.59
CA VAL A 124 6.03 1.10 2.43
C VAL A 124 7.07 1.64 3.40
N PRO A 125 7.65 0.86 4.33
CA PRO A 125 8.66 1.35 5.25
C PRO A 125 9.90 1.84 4.50
N ILE A 126 10.32 1.14 3.43
CA ILE A 126 11.44 1.57 2.59
C ILE A 126 11.19 2.97 2.00
N SER A 127 9.98 3.23 1.49
CA SER A 127 9.65 4.53 0.88
C SER A 127 9.54 5.66 1.91
N ILE A 128 9.06 5.36 3.11
CA ILE A 128 9.00 6.34 4.20
C ILE A 128 10.41 6.66 4.71
N LEU A 129 11.26 5.65 4.86
CA LEU A 129 12.61 5.81 5.38
C LEU A 129 13.59 6.40 4.37
N LEU A 130 13.45 6.11 3.08
CA LEU A 130 14.44 6.48 2.05
C LEU A 130 13.89 7.43 0.98
N GLY A 131 12.61 7.80 1.04
CA GLY A 131 11.96 8.61 0.02
C GLY A 131 11.54 7.78 -1.21
N PRO A 132 11.39 8.37 -2.40
CA PRO A 132 10.84 7.69 -3.58
C PRO A 132 11.86 6.75 -4.26
N VAL A 133 12.42 5.80 -3.50
CA VAL A 133 13.51 4.92 -3.96
C VAL A 133 13.08 3.98 -5.09
N TRP A 134 11.81 3.53 -5.12
CA TRP A 134 11.31 2.65 -6.17
C TRP A 134 11.48 3.26 -7.57
N ARG A 135 11.36 4.58 -7.72
CA ARG A 135 11.58 5.24 -9.02
C ARG A 135 12.96 4.95 -9.64
N THR A 136 13.95 4.64 -8.81
CA THR A 136 15.30 4.27 -9.25
C THR A 136 15.55 2.77 -9.12
N LEU A 137 15.03 2.11 -8.08
CA LEU A 137 15.18 0.68 -7.82
C LEU A 137 14.35 -0.20 -8.78
N ASN A 138 13.30 0.35 -9.41
CA ASN A 138 12.39 -0.38 -10.28
C ASN A 138 13.16 -1.08 -11.43
N PRO A 139 13.12 -2.43 -11.49
CA PRO A 139 13.88 -3.19 -12.48
C PRO A 139 13.37 -2.93 -13.91
N LEU A 140 12.06 -2.74 -14.10
CA LEU A 140 11.47 -2.52 -15.42
C LEU A 140 11.84 -1.15 -16.00
N ARG A 141 11.92 -0.12 -15.15
CA ARG A 141 12.50 1.19 -15.55
C ARG A 141 13.95 1.05 -15.99
N THR A 142 14.72 0.18 -15.34
CA THR A 142 16.12 -0.05 -15.68
C THR A 142 16.27 -0.83 -16.98
N ILE A 143 15.45 -1.87 -17.18
CA ILE A 143 15.38 -2.61 -18.45
C ILE A 143 14.99 -1.68 -19.61
N HIS A 144 13.93 -0.88 -19.45
CA HIS A 144 13.53 0.11 -20.46
C HIS A 144 14.65 1.10 -20.78
N LEU A 145 15.35 1.60 -19.75
CA LEU A 145 16.49 2.50 -19.94
C LEU A 145 17.64 1.83 -20.72
N LEU A 146 17.96 0.57 -20.40
CA LEU A 146 19.01 -0.19 -21.09
C LEU A 146 18.65 -0.45 -22.55
N ILE A 147 17.41 -0.87 -22.83
CA ILE A 147 16.89 -1.05 -24.19
C ILE A 147 16.94 0.27 -24.96
N SER A 148 16.45 1.36 -24.37
CA SER A 148 16.47 2.69 -24.99
C SER A 148 17.90 3.12 -25.34
N LYS A 149 18.86 2.90 -24.43
CA LYS A 149 20.27 3.19 -24.66
C LYS A 149 20.87 2.34 -25.78
N LEU A 150 20.56 1.04 -25.81
CA LEU A 150 21.04 0.12 -26.84
C LEU A 150 20.53 0.53 -28.23
N LEU A 151 19.25 0.92 -28.31
CA LEU A 151 18.62 1.42 -29.53
C LEU A 151 18.97 2.88 -29.86
N ARG A 152 19.79 3.54 -29.02
CA ARG A 152 20.16 4.97 -29.13
C ARG A 152 18.95 5.92 -29.19
N GLN A 153 17.87 5.54 -28.51
CA GLN A 153 16.64 6.33 -28.37
C GLN A 153 16.56 7.02 -27.01
N SER A 154 15.84 8.14 -26.96
CA SER A 154 15.57 8.82 -25.70
C SER A 154 14.55 8.03 -24.88
N PRO A 155 14.84 7.62 -23.63
CA PRO A 155 13.91 6.84 -22.81
C PRO A 155 12.63 7.62 -22.46
N SER A 156 12.67 8.95 -22.56
CA SER A 156 11.53 9.85 -22.32
C SER A 156 10.63 10.06 -23.53
N LYS A 157 11.05 9.66 -24.73
CA LYS A 157 10.24 9.79 -25.95
C LYS A 157 9.54 8.47 -26.22
N GLY A 158 8.23 8.44 -26.01
CA GLY A 158 7.37 7.36 -26.48
C GLY A 158 6.95 7.57 -27.95
N LEU A 159 6.29 6.57 -28.52
CA LEU A 159 5.61 6.66 -29.82
C LEU A 159 4.43 7.65 -29.80
N PHE A 160 3.80 7.82 -28.64
CA PHE A 160 2.66 8.69 -28.39
C PHE A 160 2.88 9.54 -27.15
N GLU A 161 2.24 10.70 -27.10
CA GLU A 161 2.17 11.50 -25.88
C GLU A 161 1.16 10.90 -24.90
N LEU A 162 1.55 10.78 -23.64
CA LEU A 162 0.67 10.26 -22.59
C LEU A 162 -0.48 11.25 -22.33
N PRO A 163 -1.75 10.85 -22.54
CA PRO A 163 -2.88 11.75 -22.31
C PRO A 163 -2.93 12.25 -20.87
N ALA A 164 -2.99 13.58 -20.69
CA ALA A 164 -3.01 14.20 -19.37
C ALA A 164 -4.22 13.76 -18.51
N GLY A 165 -5.32 13.37 -19.16
CA GLY A 165 -6.53 12.87 -18.51
C GLY A 165 -6.39 11.51 -17.83
N LEU A 166 -5.43 10.66 -18.25
CA LEU A 166 -5.21 9.35 -17.62
C LEU A 166 -4.81 9.51 -16.15
N GLY A 167 -3.89 10.44 -15.86
CA GLY A 167 -3.34 10.63 -14.51
C GLY A 167 -3.03 9.28 -13.86
N LEU A 168 -3.37 9.09 -12.59
CA LEU A 168 -3.09 7.86 -11.85
C LEU A 168 -4.13 6.74 -12.04
N TRP A 169 -5.07 6.85 -12.98
CA TRP A 169 -6.10 5.80 -13.18
C TRP A 169 -5.50 4.43 -13.53
N PRO A 170 -4.50 4.32 -14.43
CA PRO A 170 -3.91 3.02 -14.74
C PRO A 170 -3.26 2.36 -13.52
N ALA A 171 -2.58 3.13 -12.67
CA ALA A 171 -2.01 2.61 -11.43
C ALA A 171 -3.10 2.23 -10.41
N ALA A 172 -4.20 2.98 -10.31
CA ALA A 172 -5.32 2.62 -9.44
C ALA A 172 -5.97 1.28 -9.86
N VAL A 173 -6.14 1.07 -11.17
CA VAL A 173 -6.57 -0.23 -11.73
C VAL A 173 -5.52 -1.30 -11.45
N GLY A 174 -4.23 -0.98 -11.57
CA GLY A 174 -3.13 -1.89 -11.23
C GLY A 174 -3.17 -2.34 -9.76
N ILE A 175 -3.48 -1.43 -8.82
CA ILE A 175 -3.66 -1.78 -7.40
C ILE A 175 -4.88 -2.68 -7.21
N PHE A 176 -6.01 -2.39 -7.86
CA PHE A 176 -7.17 -3.28 -7.83
C PHE A 176 -6.81 -4.68 -8.35
N VAL A 177 -6.15 -4.78 -9.50
CA VAL A 177 -5.76 -6.08 -10.10
C VAL A 177 -4.76 -6.82 -9.22
N PHE A 178 -3.79 -6.13 -8.62
CA PHE A 178 -2.83 -6.73 -7.69
C PHE A 178 -3.52 -7.24 -6.41
N THR A 179 -4.36 -6.41 -5.80
CA THR A 179 -5.07 -6.79 -4.56
C THR A 179 -6.15 -7.85 -4.83
N TRP A 180 -6.71 -7.91 -6.03
CA TRP A 180 -7.55 -9.03 -6.45
C TRP A 180 -6.75 -10.34 -6.56
N LEU A 181 -5.55 -10.30 -7.17
CA LEU A 181 -4.63 -11.45 -7.17
C LEU A 181 -4.34 -11.91 -5.74
N GLU A 182 -3.97 -10.96 -4.88
CA GLU A 182 -3.57 -11.23 -3.49
C GLU A 182 -4.74 -11.76 -2.65
N LEU A 183 -5.93 -11.17 -2.75
CA LEU A 183 -7.02 -11.38 -1.78
C LEU A 183 -8.15 -12.27 -2.29
N VAL A 184 -8.30 -12.45 -3.61
CA VAL A 184 -9.49 -13.09 -4.20
C VAL A 184 -9.16 -14.21 -5.18
N ALA A 185 -8.06 -14.10 -5.92
CA ALA A 185 -7.78 -15.02 -7.01
C ALA A 185 -7.64 -16.48 -6.51
N PRO A 186 -8.26 -17.45 -7.21
CA PRO A 186 -8.02 -18.85 -6.93
C PRO A 186 -6.55 -19.19 -7.21
N ASP A 187 -5.98 -20.10 -6.43
CA ASP A 187 -4.62 -20.60 -6.63
C ASP A 187 -3.54 -19.51 -6.67
N ARG A 188 -3.79 -18.36 -6.03
CA ARG A 188 -2.90 -17.19 -5.93
C ARG A 188 -1.48 -17.45 -5.42
N ALA A 189 -1.27 -18.60 -4.77
CA ALA A 189 0.02 -19.06 -4.26
C ALA A 189 0.57 -20.25 -5.06
N THR A 190 0.33 -20.26 -6.38
CA THR A 190 0.90 -21.22 -7.33
C THR A 190 1.76 -20.51 -8.38
N LEU A 191 2.80 -21.18 -8.86
CA LEU A 191 3.71 -20.63 -9.86
C LEU A 191 3.00 -20.25 -11.16
N PRO A 192 2.11 -21.06 -11.76
CA PRO A 192 1.46 -20.71 -13.02
C PRO A 192 0.67 -19.40 -12.92
N VAL A 193 -0.08 -19.20 -11.84
CA VAL A 193 -0.88 -17.98 -11.63
C VAL A 193 0.03 -16.76 -11.47
N LEU A 194 1.07 -16.86 -10.64
CA LEU A 194 1.99 -15.74 -10.40
C LEU A 194 2.86 -15.44 -11.63
N GLN A 195 3.30 -16.46 -12.37
CA GLN A 195 4.02 -16.32 -13.63
C GLN A 195 3.17 -15.59 -14.67
N ALA A 196 1.91 -16.00 -14.85
CA ALA A 196 0.99 -15.36 -15.78
C ALA A 196 0.76 -13.88 -15.42
N TRP A 197 0.54 -13.61 -14.13
CA TRP A 197 0.33 -12.24 -13.66
C TRP A 197 1.58 -11.36 -13.83
N LEU A 198 2.77 -11.87 -13.45
CA LEU A 198 4.03 -11.13 -13.59
C LEU A 198 4.40 -10.92 -15.07
N ALA A 199 4.17 -11.91 -15.94
CA ALA A 199 4.36 -11.75 -17.37
C ALA A 199 3.45 -10.65 -17.93
N LEU A 200 2.17 -10.65 -17.56
CA LEU A 200 1.23 -9.60 -17.96
C LEU A 200 1.67 -8.22 -17.43
N TYR A 201 2.08 -8.13 -16.16
CA TYR A 201 2.61 -6.91 -15.57
C TYR A 201 3.83 -6.38 -16.33
N VAL A 202 4.82 -7.24 -16.61
CA VAL A 202 6.02 -6.88 -17.37
C VAL A 202 5.67 -6.40 -18.77
N VAL A 203 4.80 -7.12 -19.48
CA VAL A 203 4.36 -6.75 -20.84
C VAL A 203 3.66 -5.40 -20.82
N ILE A 204 2.68 -5.17 -19.94
CA ILE A 204 1.94 -3.89 -19.87
C ILE A 204 2.90 -2.74 -19.54
N MET A 205 3.82 -2.94 -18.60
CA MET A 205 4.77 -1.89 -18.19
C MET A 205 5.79 -1.56 -19.28
N LEU A 206 6.42 -2.56 -19.89
CA LEU A 206 7.42 -2.33 -20.94
C LEU A 206 6.77 -1.83 -22.24
N PHE A 207 5.65 -2.41 -22.66
CA PHE A 207 4.93 -1.96 -23.85
C PHE A 207 4.41 -0.54 -23.66
N GLY A 208 3.80 -0.22 -22.52
CA GLY A 208 3.38 1.15 -22.22
C GLY A 208 4.54 2.14 -22.14
N ALA A 209 5.73 1.70 -21.71
CA ALA A 209 6.93 2.55 -21.74
C ALA A 209 7.47 2.78 -23.16
N ILE A 210 7.33 1.83 -24.08
CA ILE A 210 7.61 2.03 -25.51
C ILE A 210 6.60 3.03 -26.10
N LEU A 211 5.31 2.89 -25.76
CA LEU A 211 4.26 3.77 -26.26
C LEU A 211 4.36 5.19 -25.72
N PHE A 212 4.63 5.38 -24.42
CA PHE A 212 4.47 6.68 -23.76
C PHE A 212 5.74 7.21 -23.08
N GLY A 213 6.87 6.50 -23.21
CA GLY A 213 8.14 6.82 -22.56
C GLY A 213 8.17 6.46 -21.08
N ASP A 214 9.27 6.81 -20.41
CA ASP A 214 9.53 6.52 -19.00
C ASP A 214 8.54 7.16 -18.00
N ARG A 215 7.71 8.10 -18.45
CA ARG A 215 6.60 8.68 -17.68
C ARG A 215 5.49 7.66 -17.41
N TRP A 216 5.37 6.62 -18.26
CA TRP A 216 4.40 5.54 -18.08
C TRP A 216 4.49 4.92 -16.68
N PHE A 217 5.70 4.56 -16.23
CA PHE A 217 5.91 3.97 -14.91
C PHE A 217 5.41 4.85 -13.76
N SER A 218 5.67 6.16 -13.79
CA SER A 218 5.18 7.10 -12.75
C SER A 218 3.67 7.34 -12.76
N THR A 219 2.97 6.75 -13.73
CA THR A 219 1.54 6.96 -14.00
C THR A 219 0.75 5.65 -13.86
N ALA A 220 1.34 4.54 -14.30
CA ALA A 220 0.67 3.26 -14.49
C ALA A 220 1.25 2.11 -13.66
N ASP A 221 2.50 2.19 -13.20
CA ASP A 221 3.06 1.16 -12.32
C ASP A 221 2.44 1.29 -10.93
N PRO A 222 1.58 0.33 -10.49
CA PRO A 222 0.92 0.41 -9.19
C PRO A 222 1.93 0.52 -8.04
N PHE A 223 3.03 -0.22 -8.10
CA PHE A 223 4.04 -0.23 -7.03
C PHE A 223 4.81 1.09 -6.98
N GLU A 224 5.09 1.71 -8.13
CA GLU A 224 5.77 3.01 -8.14
C GLU A 224 4.90 4.13 -7.61
N VAL A 225 3.64 4.17 -8.05
CA VAL A 225 2.70 5.19 -7.56
C VAL A 225 2.47 4.99 -6.07
N TYR A 226 2.26 3.76 -5.63
CA TYR A 226 2.13 3.42 -4.21
C TYR A 226 3.35 3.86 -3.38
N ALA A 227 4.55 3.44 -3.76
CA ALA A 227 5.80 3.83 -3.12
C ALA A 227 5.99 5.35 -3.12
N THR A 228 5.67 6.02 -4.23
CA THR A 228 5.76 7.49 -4.34
C THR A 228 4.78 8.18 -3.39
N LEU A 229 3.54 7.69 -3.24
CA LEU A 229 2.59 8.24 -2.28
C LEU A 229 3.08 8.03 -0.85
N MET A 230 3.57 6.84 -0.50
CA MET A 230 4.12 6.57 0.84
C MET A 230 5.36 7.42 1.14
N SER A 231 6.21 7.67 0.13
CA SER A 231 7.38 8.54 0.29
C SER A 231 7.05 9.99 0.62
N ARG A 232 5.79 10.42 0.43
CA ARG A 232 5.34 11.75 0.86
C ARG A 232 5.24 11.89 2.37
N LEU A 233 5.23 10.78 3.13
CA LEU A 233 5.38 10.76 4.58
C LEU A 233 6.86 10.70 5.01
N SER A 234 7.79 10.67 4.06
CA SER A 234 9.22 10.69 4.36
C SER A 234 9.67 12.07 4.85
N PRO A 235 10.66 12.14 5.78
CA PRO A 235 11.31 13.41 6.12
C PRO A 235 12.12 13.98 4.95
N TRP A 236 12.45 13.18 3.94
CA TRP A 236 13.22 13.60 2.77
C TRP A 236 12.30 14.19 1.69
N GLY A 237 12.66 15.36 1.18
CA GLY A 237 11.92 16.02 0.11
C GLY A 237 12.83 16.73 -0.88
N ARG A 238 12.24 17.18 -1.98
CA ARG A 238 12.87 18.11 -2.93
C ARG A 238 12.15 19.44 -2.86
N ARG A 239 12.90 20.52 -2.64
CA ARG A 239 12.36 21.87 -2.68
C ARG A 239 12.22 22.33 -4.14
N THR A 240 11.45 23.41 -4.36
CA THR A 240 11.19 23.99 -5.68
C THR A 240 12.44 24.39 -6.46
N ASP A 241 13.56 24.66 -5.77
CA ASP A 241 14.88 24.95 -6.34
C ASP A 241 15.71 23.68 -6.65
N GLY A 242 15.14 22.49 -6.45
CA GLY A 242 15.78 21.20 -6.72
C GLY A 242 16.68 20.67 -5.60
N ALA A 243 16.91 21.45 -4.53
CA ALA A 243 17.72 21.02 -3.40
C ALA A 243 17.07 19.84 -2.66
N LEU A 244 17.90 18.89 -2.21
CA LEU A 244 17.46 17.86 -1.28
C LEU A 244 17.32 18.49 0.11
N VAL A 245 16.17 18.31 0.74
CA VAL A 245 15.84 18.94 2.03
C VAL A 245 15.33 17.93 3.04
N ILE A 246 15.55 18.23 4.32
CA ILE A 246 14.82 17.62 5.44
C ILE A 246 13.63 18.51 5.77
N ARG A 247 12.45 17.91 5.86
CA ARG A 247 11.20 18.60 6.23
C ARG A 247 10.31 17.69 7.06
N ARG A 248 9.29 18.26 7.69
CA ARG A 248 8.31 17.48 8.46
C ARG A 248 7.49 16.60 7.50
N PRO A 249 7.21 15.32 7.82
CA PRO A 249 6.42 14.43 6.98
C PRO A 249 5.12 15.03 6.42
N LEU A 250 4.28 15.62 7.28
CA LEU A 250 3.00 16.20 6.85
C LEU A 250 3.17 17.45 5.96
N GLU A 251 4.30 18.15 6.08
CA GLU A 251 4.63 19.26 5.19
C GLU A 251 5.15 18.77 3.82
N ASN A 252 5.82 17.62 3.79
CA ASN A 252 6.17 16.95 2.53
C ASN A 252 4.93 16.42 1.81
N LEU A 253 3.99 15.87 2.58
CA LEU A 253 2.68 15.39 2.13
C LEU A 253 1.83 16.50 1.51
N ASP A 254 1.82 17.68 2.11
CA ASP A 254 1.14 18.87 1.57
C ASP A 254 1.66 19.28 0.18
N GLY A 255 2.91 18.93 -0.15
CA GLY A 255 3.51 19.13 -1.47
C GLY A 255 3.00 18.21 -2.58
N LEU A 256 2.10 17.25 -2.27
CA LEU A 256 1.52 16.35 -3.27
C LEU A 256 0.69 17.13 -4.30
N LYS A 257 0.99 16.92 -5.59
CA LYS A 257 0.30 17.59 -6.69
C LYS A 257 -1.04 16.89 -6.99
N PRO A 258 -2.17 17.63 -7.01
CA PRO A 258 -3.45 17.08 -7.46
C PRO A 258 -3.38 16.67 -8.93
N GLN A 259 -3.86 15.48 -9.26
CA GLN A 259 -3.93 14.99 -10.63
C GLN A 259 -5.11 14.03 -10.82
N PRO A 260 -5.58 13.79 -12.07
CA PRO A 260 -6.61 12.78 -12.34
C PRO A 260 -6.20 11.41 -11.78
N GLY A 261 -7.17 10.59 -11.39
CA GLY A 261 -6.93 9.27 -10.81
C GLY A 261 -6.38 9.25 -9.37
N LEU A 262 -5.90 10.36 -8.80
CA LEU A 262 -5.34 10.36 -7.43
C LEU A 262 -6.35 9.90 -6.38
N VAL A 263 -7.61 10.34 -6.49
CA VAL A 263 -8.69 9.91 -5.58
C VAL A 263 -8.99 8.42 -5.75
N GLY A 264 -8.99 7.93 -7.00
CA GLY A 264 -9.14 6.50 -7.30
C GLY A 264 -8.00 5.67 -6.72
N MET A 265 -6.76 6.15 -6.81
CA MET A 265 -5.58 5.49 -6.25
C MET A 265 -5.68 5.36 -4.72
N VAL A 266 -5.99 6.45 -4.00
CA VAL A 266 -6.13 6.37 -2.53
C VAL A 266 -7.34 5.56 -2.09
N ALA A 267 -8.43 5.58 -2.90
CA ALA A 267 -9.60 4.74 -2.65
C ALA A 267 -9.30 3.25 -2.89
N ALA A 268 -8.50 2.91 -3.92
CA ALA A 268 -8.05 1.55 -4.16
C ALA A 268 -7.21 1.04 -2.99
N LEU A 269 -6.21 1.82 -2.54
CA LEU A 269 -5.36 1.46 -1.40
C LEU A 269 -6.14 1.27 -0.10
N LEU A 270 -7.00 2.23 0.26
CA LEU A 270 -7.76 2.16 1.51
C LEU A 270 -8.87 1.11 1.45
N GLY A 271 -9.60 1.05 0.32
CA GLY A 271 -10.70 0.12 0.12
C GLY A 271 -10.24 -1.34 0.04
N SER A 272 -9.13 -1.63 -0.64
CA SER A 272 -8.57 -2.98 -0.67
C SER A 272 -8.13 -3.45 0.71
N THR A 273 -7.54 -2.55 1.51
CA THR A 273 -7.12 -2.88 2.88
C THR A 273 -8.31 -3.07 3.81
N ALA A 274 -9.37 -2.29 3.64
CA ALA A 274 -10.62 -2.50 4.36
C ALA A 274 -11.26 -3.85 3.99
N TYR A 275 -11.24 -4.22 2.70
CA TYR A 275 -11.67 -5.53 2.25
C TYR A 275 -10.80 -6.66 2.82
N ASP A 276 -9.48 -6.51 2.86
CA ASP A 276 -8.58 -7.49 3.48
C ASP A 276 -9.00 -7.79 4.93
N GLY A 277 -9.13 -6.76 5.77
CA GLY A 277 -9.61 -6.92 7.15
C GLY A 277 -11.02 -7.55 7.23
N PHE A 278 -11.93 -7.15 6.36
CA PHE A 278 -13.29 -7.70 6.32
C PHE A 278 -13.31 -9.18 5.90
N SER A 279 -12.52 -9.53 4.89
CA SER A 279 -12.48 -10.87 4.30
C SER A 279 -11.90 -11.93 5.24
N ASN A 280 -11.15 -11.50 6.26
CA ASN A 280 -10.64 -12.36 7.33
C ASN A 280 -11.64 -12.55 8.48
N SER A 281 -12.76 -11.80 8.51
CA SER A 281 -13.73 -11.91 9.60
C SER A 281 -14.49 -13.25 9.57
N THR A 282 -14.71 -13.81 10.76
CA THR A 282 -15.44 -15.09 10.92
C THR A 282 -16.87 -15.03 10.37
N ALA A 283 -17.53 -13.88 10.49
CA ALA A 283 -18.86 -13.65 9.94
C ALA A 283 -18.88 -13.70 8.41
N TRP A 284 -17.90 -13.06 7.75
CA TRP A 284 -17.78 -13.11 6.30
C TRP A 284 -17.47 -14.53 5.81
N ILE A 285 -16.45 -15.16 6.39
CA ILE A 285 -16.02 -16.52 6.00
C ILE A 285 -17.18 -17.50 6.17
N GLY A 286 -17.85 -17.46 7.32
CA GLY A 286 -19.00 -18.32 7.61
C GLY A 286 -20.16 -18.09 6.63
N TRP A 287 -20.48 -16.85 6.29
CA TRP A 287 -21.54 -16.57 5.32
C TRP A 287 -21.16 -17.00 3.89
N ALA A 288 -19.97 -16.62 3.44
CA ALA A 288 -19.51 -16.86 2.08
C ALA A 288 -19.26 -18.35 1.76
N GLN A 289 -18.95 -19.17 2.77
CA GLN A 289 -18.81 -20.63 2.62
C GLN A 289 -20.15 -21.38 2.59
N ASN A 290 -21.22 -20.78 3.13
CA ASN A 290 -22.54 -21.42 3.26
C ASN A 290 -23.54 -20.97 2.18
N THR A 291 -23.05 -20.36 1.10
CA THR A 291 -23.88 -19.88 -0.01
C THR A 291 -23.50 -20.62 -1.30
N ASP A 292 -24.42 -20.72 -2.26
CA ASP A 292 -24.20 -21.36 -3.57
C ASP A 292 -23.33 -20.53 -4.53
N TYR A 293 -22.95 -19.31 -4.16
CA TYR A 293 -22.12 -18.43 -4.98
C TYR A 293 -20.64 -18.73 -4.80
N SER A 294 -19.87 -18.63 -5.88
CA SER A 294 -18.41 -18.77 -5.83
C SER A 294 -17.76 -17.71 -4.93
N MET A 295 -16.84 -18.14 -4.07
CA MET A 295 -16.01 -17.27 -3.23
C MET A 295 -15.25 -16.23 -4.06
N THR A 296 -14.80 -16.59 -5.27
CA THR A 296 -14.14 -15.64 -6.18
C THR A 296 -15.10 -14.53 -6.61
N THR A 297 -16.34 -14.86 -6.94
CA THR A 297 -17.35 -13.86 -7.33
C THR A 297 -17.72 -12.96 -6.16
N LEU A 298 -18.00 -13.55 -4.99
CA LEU A 298 -18.33 -12.80 -3.77
C LEU A 298 -17.17 -11.87 -3.37
N GLY A 299 -15.94 -12.39 -3.34
CA GLY A 299 -14.76 -11.60 -3.01
C GLY A 299 -14.46 -10.50 -4.02
N THR A 300 -14.67 -10.74 -5.31
CA THR A 300 -14.48 -9.72 -6.37
C THR A 300 -15.48 -8.58 -6.19
N LEU A 301 -16.76 -8.91 -5.97
CA LEU A 301 -17.81 -7.91 -5.76
C LEU A 301 -17.59 -7.14 -4.46
N ALA A 302 -17.21 -7.82 -3.38
CA ALA A 302 -16.91 -7.18 -2.11
C ALA A 302 -15.70 -6.24 -2.22
N LEU A 303 -14.57 -6.69 -2.79
CA LEU A 303 -13.39 -5.84 -3.02
C LEU A 303 -13.75 -4.57 -3.81
N LEU A 304 -14.49 -4.73 -4.92
CA LEU A 304 -14.95 -3.60 -5.71
C LEU A 304 -15.87 -2.68 -4.90
N ALA A 305 -16.80 -3.24 -4.13
CA ALA A 305 -17.73 -2.49 -3.29
C ALA A 305 -17.00 -1.65 -2.24
N PHE A 306 -15.98 -2.19 -1.56
CA PHE A 306 -15.18 -1.43 -0.59
C PHE A 306 -14.40 -0.28 -1.23
N ILE A 307 -13.79 -0.50 -2.40
CA ILE A 307 -13.08 0.55 -3.14
C ILE A 307 -14.05 1.65 -3.60
N LEU A 308 -15.20 1.26 -4.15
CA LEU A 308 -16.24 2.21 -4.57
C LEU A 308 -16.84 2.96 -3.38
N PHE A 309 -17.03 2.29 -2.24
CA PHE A 309 -17.51 2.91 -1.02
C PHE A 309 -16.59 4.05 -0.58
N VAL A 310 -15.27 3.80 -0.51
CA VAL A 310 -14.29 4.84 -0.16
C VAL A 310 -14.28 5.96 -1.20
N LEU A 311 -14.28 5.62 -2.49
CA LEU A 311 -14.29 6.58 -3.59
C LEU A 311 -15.51 7.52 -3.51
N VAL A 312 -16.70 6.95 -3.34
CA VAL A 312 -17.98 7.67 -3.33
C VAL A 312 -18.11 8.51 -2.06
N THR A 313 -17.88 7.93 -0.88
CA THR A 313 -18.05 8.66 0.39
C THR A 313 -17.04 9.79 0.53
N PHE A 314 -15.76 9.57 0.21
CA PHE A 314 -14.74 10.62 0.22
C PHE A 314 -15.01 11.72 -0.81
N THR A 315 -15.35 11.36 -2.04
CA THR A 315 -15.68 12.33 -3.09
C THR A 315 -16.93 13.13 -2.72
N SER A 316 -17.97 12.47 -2.21
CA SER A 316 -19.21 13.14 -1.80
C SER A 316 -18.96 14.11 -0.65
N ALA A 317 -18.20 13.71 0.36
CA ALA A 317 -17.85 14.58 1.49
C ALA A 317 -17.05 15.82 1.06
N THR A 318 -16.07 15.65 0.18
CA THR A 318 -15.26 16.78 -0.32
C THR A 318 -16.03 17.69 -1.28
N LEU A 319 -16.99 17.15 -2.05
CA LEU A 319 -17.91 17.95 -2.86
C LEU A 319 -18.93 18.73 -2.00
N LEU A 320 -19.44 18.12 -0.93
CA LEU A 320 -20.32 18.76 0.04
C LEU A 320 -19.60 19.88 0.79
N ALA A 321 -18.35 19.64 1.22
CA ALA A 321 -17.45 20.65 1.78
C ALA A 321 -17.30 21.85 0.83
N GLY A 322 -17.20 21.58 -0.47
CA GLY A 322 -17.11 22.57 -1.53
C GLY A 322 -18.34 23.44 -1.76
N ARG A 323 -19.53 23.04 -1.27
CA ARG A 323 -20.72 23.91 -1.34
C ARG A 323 -20.54 25.20 -0.55
N LEU A 324 -19.66 25.18 0.44
CA LEU A 324 -19.34 26.30 1.32
C LEU A 324 -18.09 27.08 0.85
N SER A 325 -17.53 26.75 -0.32
CA SER A 325 -16.32 27.35 -0.89
C SER A 325 -16.59 28.13 -2.17
N ASP A 326 -15.76 29.14 -2.42
CA ASP A 326 -15.70 29.86 -3.70
C ASP A 326 -14.81 29.14 -4.74
N SER A 327 -14.13 28.05 -4.34
CA SER A 327 -13.29 27.24 -5.23
C SER A 327 -14.11 26.37 -6.19
N SER A 328 -13.53 26.05 -7.35
CA SER A 328 -14.13 25.10 -8.31
C SER A 328 -14.39 23.74 -7.64
N ARG A 329 -15.67 23.46 -7.37
CA ARG A 329 -16.12 22.29 -6.59
C ARG A 329 -15.52 20.97 -7.08
N ARG A 330 -15.32 20.83 -8.39
CA ARG A 330 -14.84 19.60 -9.03
C ARG A 330 -13.37 19.26 -8.73
N THR A 331 -12.57 20.22 -8.27
CA THR A 331 -11.14 19.97 -7.99
C THR A 331 -10.85 19.60 -6.54
N LEU A 332 -11.78 19.88 -5.61
CA LEU A 332 -11.60 19.67 -4.17
C LEU A 332 -11.28 18.22 -3.79
N PRO A 333 -11.93 17.17 -4.33
CA PRO A 333 -11.56 15.80 -3.99
C PRO A 333 -10.08 15.51 -4.19
N ARG A 334 -9.49 16.05 -5.27
CA ARG A 334 -8.06 15.87 -5.58
C ARG A 334 -7.14 16.69 -4.68
N LEU A 335 -7.62 17.82 -4.18
CA LEU A 335 -6.88 18.70 -3.27
C LEU A 335 -6.82 18.15 -1.84
N PHE A 336 -7.79 17.32 -1.44
CA PHE A 336 -7.84 16.67 -0.12
C PHE A 336 -7.29 15.25 -0.11
N ALA A 337 -7.06 14.62 -1.27
CA ALA A 337 -6.67 13.21 -1.36
C ALA A 337 -5.39 12.86 -0.58
N HIS A 338 -4.48 13.83 -0.38
CA HIS A 338 -3.26 13.64 0.43
C HIS A 338 -3.57 13.27 1.89
N SER A 339 -4.71 13.72 2.44
CA SER A 339 -5.14 13.39 3.81
C SER A 339 -5.47 11.91 4.03
N VAL A 340 -5.70 11.14 2.96
CA VAL A 340 -5.99 9.70 3.03
C VAL A 340 -4.71 8.87 3.12
N ILE A 341 -3.57 9.40 2.68
CA ILE A 341 -2.29 8.67 2.63
C ILE A 341 -1.80 8.25 4.04
N PRO A 342 -1.80 9.13 5.07
CA PRO A 342 -1.48 8.72 6.43
C PRO A 342 -2.40 7.63 6.98
N ILE A 343 -3.67 7.65 6.58
CA ILE A 343 -4.67 6.65 6.99
C ILE A 343 -4.28 5.30 6.40
N ALA A 344 -4.08 5.22 5.08
CA ALA A 344 -3.62 4.01 4.41
C ALA A 344 -2.31 3.47 5.03
N PHE A 345 -1.35 4.35 5.36
CA PHE A 345 -0.14 3.95 6.08
C PHE A 345 -0.43 3.35 7.46
N GLY A 346 -1.29 3.98 8.26
CA GLY A 346 -1.70 3.47 9.56
C GLY A 346 -2.32 2.08 9.47
N TYR A 347 -3.17 1.85 8.46
CA TYR A 347 -3.73 0.53 8.17
C TYR A 347 -2.67 -0.49 7.75
N VAL A 348 -1.73 -0.11 6.87
CA VAL A 348 -0.66 -1.03 6.47
C VAL A 348 0.14 -1.50 7.67
N VAL A 349 0.48 -0.59 8.60
CA VAL A 349 1.16 -0.95 9.83
C VAL A 349 0.27 -1.82 10.71
N ALA A 350 -1.01 -1.49 10.86
CA ALA A 350 -1.92 -2.26 11.70
C ALA A 350 -2.15 -3.70 11.18
N HIS A 351 -2.29 -3.89 9.86
CA HIS A 351 -2.61 -5.20 9.29
C HIS A 351 -1.37 -6.01 8.91
N TYR A 352 -0.32 -5.36 8.39
CA TYR A 352 0.81 -6.08 7.79
C TYR A 352 2.10 -6.05 8.61
N LEU A 353 2.17 -5.39 9.78
CA LEU A 353 3.42 -5.34 10.57
C LEU A 353 3.89 -6.74 10.99
N THR A 354 3.00 -7.55 11.57
CA THR A 354 3.33 -8.92 12.00
C THR A 354 3.71 -9.79 10.80
N LEU A 355 2.98 -9.63 9.69
CA LEU A 355 3.26 -10.33 8.44
C LEU A 355 4.65 -9.97 7.89
N LEU A 356 4.98 -8.68 7.86
CA LEU A 356 6.30 -8.21 7.42
C LEU A 356 7.43 -8.74 8.31
N ILE A 357 7.22 -8.78 9.63
CA ILE A 357 8.24 -9.29 10.56
C ILE A 357 8.45 -10.80 10.35
N LEU A 358 7.39 -11.60 10.39
CA LEU A 358 7.52 -13.06 10.36
C LEU A 358 7.74 -13.59 8.94
N GLU A 359 6.89 -13.20 8.01
CA GLU A 359 6.95 -13.70 6.64
C GLU A 359 8.01 -12.98 5.82
N GLY A 360 8.40 -11.76 6.18
CA GLY A 360 9.60 -11.13 5.64
C GLY A 360 10.87 -11.89 6.04
N GLN A 361 11.01 -12.25 7.32
CA GLN A 361 12.12 -13.11 7.78
C GLN A 361 12.11 -14.46 7.05
N ARG A 362 10.94 -15.12 6.98
CA ARG A 362 10.81 -16.41 6.29
C ARG A 362 11.20 -16.31 4.82
N THR A 363 10.75 -15.27 4.13
CA THR A 363 11.09 -15.01 2.73
C THR A 363 12.60 -14.85 2.57
N LEU A 364 13.26 -14.08 3.45
CA LEU A 364 14.71 -13.89 3.42
C LEU A 364 15.49 -15.19 3.70
N ILE A 365 14.94 -16.09 4.52
CA ILE A 365 15.51 -17.43 4.76
C ILE A 365 15.35 -18.29 3.50
N TYR A 366 14.16 -18.35 2.92
CA TYR A 366 13.89 -19.14 1.70
C TYR A 366 14.63 -18.60 0.47
N LEU A 367 14.93 -17.30 0.43
CA LEU A 367 15.78 -16.73 -0.60
C LEU A 367 17.19 -17.33 -0.60
N SER A 368 17.67 -18.01 0.45
CA SER A 368 18.93 -18.77 0.39
C SER A 368 18.84 -20.05 -0.44
N ASP A 369 17.65 -20.60 -0.66
CA ASP A 369 17.40 -21.80 -1.47
C ASP A 369 16.30 -21.55 -2.52
N PRO A 370 16.56 -20.71 -3.54
CA PRO A 370 15.53 -20.30 -4.51
C PRO A 370 14.98 -21.46 -5.35
N LEU A 371 15.72 -22.56 -5.47
CA LEU A 371 15.32 -23.74 -6.24
C LEU A 371 14.79 -24.88 -5.36
N SER A 372 14.76 -24.71 -4.04
CA SER A 372 14.38 -25.77 -3.09
C SER A 372 15.20 -27.05 -3.26
N ASN A 373 16.49 -26.92 -3.53
CA ASN A 373 17.41 -28.03 -3.81
C ASN A 373 18.50 -28.21 -2.73
N GLY A 374 18.35 -27.55 -1.59
CA GLY A 374 19.33 -27.55 -0.50
C GLY A 374 20.44 -26.50 -0.65
N ALA A 375 20.32 -25.57 -1.60
CA ALA A 375 21.23 -24.44 -1.70
C ALA A 375 21.15 -23.56 -0.45
N ASN A 376 22.26 -22.89 -0.13
CA ASN A 376 22.31 -21.93 0.98
C ASN A 376 23.12 -20.70 0.59
N ILE A 377 22.68 -20.00 -0.46
CA ILE A 377 23.45 -18.96 -1.16
C ILE A 377 23.86 -17.82 -0.22
N PHE A 378 23.01 -17.45 0.74
CA PHE A 378 23.30 -16.38 1.71
C PHE A 378 23.66 -16.90 3.11
N GLY A 379 23.77 -18.22 3.30
CA GLY A 379 24.04 -18.80 4.62
C GLY A 379 22.85 -18.78 5.59
N THR A 380 21.67 -18.30 5.17
CA THR A 380 20.50 -18.10 6.06
C THR A 380 19.56 -19.30 6.14
N GLY A 381 19.74 -20.34 5.33
CA GLY A 381 18.79 -21.45 5.19
C GLY A 381 18.54 -22.29 6.46
N LEU A 382 19.43 -22.20 7.45
CA LEU A 382 19.28 -22.89 8.74
C LEU A 382 18.80 -21.97 9.88
N LEU A 383 18.53 -20.70 9.60
CA LEU A 383 18.04 -19.76 10.61
C LEU A 383 16.57 -20.07 10.94
N GLY A 384 16.24 -19.98 12.23
CA GLY A 384 14.86 -19.97 12.70
C GLY A 384 14.26 -18.57 12.64
N LEU A 385 12.92 -18.49 12.70
CA LEU A 385 12.21 -17.22 12.82
C LEU A 385 12.39 -16.63 14.21
N ASN A 386 12.71 -15.33 14.30
CA ASN A 386 12.63 -14.62 15.56
C ASN A 386 11.19 -14.18 15.81
N THR A 387 10.53 -14.84 16.77
CA THR A 387 9.14 -14.57 17.19
C THR A 387 9.05 -13.68 18.43
N GLY A 388 10.17 -13.09 18.90
CA GLY A 388 10.22 -12.37 20.18
C GLY A 388 9.20 -11.23 20.30
N ILE A 389 9.09 -10.38 19.28
CA ILE A 389 8.09 -9.30 19.23
C ILE A 389 6.67 -9.87 19.15
N THR A 390 6.49 -10.95 18.38
CA THR A 390 5.15 -11.52 18.14
C THR A 390 4.59 -12.33 19.30
N ASN A 391 5.45 -12.72 20.25
CA ASN A 391 5.04 -13.35 21.50
C ASN A 391 4.40 -12.34 22.49
N HIS A 392 4.54 -11.03 22.25
CA HIS A 392 3.94 -9.97 23.07
C HIS A 392 2.66 -9.43 22.42
N SER A 393 1.57 -10.17 22.54
CA SER A 393 0.27 -9.84 21.90
C SER A 393 -0.27 -8.46 22.29
N THR A 394 -0.11 -8.05 23.56
CA THR A 394 -0.51 -6.71 24.01
C THR A 394 0.28 -5.61 23.33
N THR A 395 1.60 -5.79 23.15
CA THR A 395 2.44 -4.80 22.47
C THR A 395 2.03 -4.64 21.01
N ILE A 396 1.78 -5.75 20.30
CA ILE A 396 1.28 -5.70 18.92
C ILE A 396 -0.06 -4.97 18.87
N ALA A 397 -1.01 -5.33 19.74
CA ALA A 397 -2.32 -4.71 19.76
C ALA A 397 -2.26 -3.19 19.99
N VAL A 398 -1.41 -2.74 20.93
CA VAL A 398 -1.18 -1.32 21.17
C VAL A 398 -0.58 -0.65 19.93
N ILE A 399 0.41 -1.26 19.27
CA ILE A 399 1.02 -0.71 18.05
C ILE A 399 -0.03 -0.60 16.93
N GLN A 400 -0.87 -1.62 16.73
CA GLN A 400 -1.91 -1.62 15.70
C GLN A 400 -2.94 -0.52 15.95
N VAL A 401 -3.46 -0.40 17.18
CA VAL A 401 -4.41 0.67 17.54
C VAL A 401 -3.76 2.04 17.38
N LEU A 402 -2.53 2.24 17.87
CA LEU A 402 -1.80 3.51 17.70
C LEU A 402 -1.52 3.83 16.23
N ALA A 403 -1.26 2.83 15.39
CA ALA A 403 -1.07 3.03 13.97
C ALA A 403 -2.37 3.48 13.27
N VAL A 404 -3.50 2.84 13.57
CA VAL A 404 -4.81 3.26 13.04
C VAL A 404 -5.15 4.67 13.51
N VAL A 405 -5.11 4.94 14.82
CA VAL A 405 -5.46 6.26 15.38
C VAL A 405 -4.47 7.34 14.91
N GLY A 406 -3.17 7.05 14.92
CA GLY A 406 -2.12 7.97 14.49
C GLY A 406 -2.23 8.31 13.01
N GLY A 407 -2.51 7.32 12.15
CA GLY A 407 -2.79 7.54 10.73
C GLY A 407 -3.98 8.47 10.51
N HIS A 408 -5.08 8.26 11.21
CA HIS A 408 -6.26 9.12 11.13
C HIS A 408 -6.01 10.53 11.69
N LEU A 409 -5.31 10.65 12.82
CA LEU A 409 -4.94 11.95 13.38
C LEU A 409 -4.08 12.76 12.40
N MET A 410 -3.07 12.12 11.78
CA MET A 410 -2.26 12.75 10.75
C MET A 410 -3.10 13.15 9.53
N GLY A 411 -4.04 12.30 9.11
CA GLY A 411 -4.99 12.61 8.03
C GLY A 411 -5.87 13.83 8.35
N VAL A 412 -6.42 13.90 9.56
CA VAL A 412 -7.22 15.04 10.05
C VAL A 412 -6.39 16.32 10.08
N VAL A 413 -5.16 16.28 10.58
CA VAL A 413 -4.25 17.44 10.57
C VAL A 413 -3.99 17.91 9.14
N SER A 414 -3.69 16.99 8.21
CA SER A 414 -3.43 17.32 6.81
C SER A 414 -4.66 17.85 6.07
N ALA A 415 -5.85 17.32 6.37
CA ALA A 415 -7.11 17.83 5.84
C ALA A 415 -7.44 19.21 6.40
N HIS A 416 -7.25 19.41 7.70
CA HIS A 416 -7.52 20.68 8.37
C HIS A 416 -6.64 21.81 7.84
N ASP A 417 -5.32 21.60 7.76
CA ASP A 417 -4.39 22.60 7.23
C ASP A 417 -4.76 23.01 5.79
N ARG A 418 -5.09 22.02 4.94
CA ARG A 418 -5.54 22.28 3.56
C ARG A 418 -6.88 23.02 3.52
N ALA A 419 -7.82 22.69 4.41
CA ALA A 419 -9.12 23.34 4.46
C ALA A 419 -9.02 24.81 4.89
N VAL A 420 -8.17 25.12 5.87
CA VAL A 420 -7.91 26.50 6.31
C VAL A 420 -7.15 27.30 5.24
N ALA A 421 -6.38 26.63 4.37
CA ALA A 421 -5.77 27.26 3.20
C ALA A 421 -6.77 27.59 2.07
N LEU A 422 -7.82 26.77 1.89
CA LEU A 422 -8.72 26.84 0.74
C LEU A 422 -10.07 27.54 1.00
N PHE A 423 -10.59 27.48 2.22
CA PHE A 423 -11.91 27.99 2.55
C PHE A 423 -11.85 29.38 3.21
N PRO A 424 -12.86 30.25 2.99
CA PRO A 424 -13.01 31.48 3.75
C PRO A 424 -13.07 31.20 5.26
N ARG A 425 -12.43 32.05 6.07
CA ARG A 425 -12.26 31.82 7.53
C ARG A 425 -13.57 31.55 8.28
N ASN A 426 -14.67 32.20 7.89
CA ASN A 426 -15.99 32.03 8.51
C ASN A 426 -16.69 30.72 8.14
N LYS A 427 -16.30 30.07 7.04
CA LYS A 427 -16.89 28.83 6.52
C LYS A 427 -15.97 27.61 6.66
N ALA A 428 -14.70 27.82 6.99
CA ALA A 428 -13.69 26.77 7.04
C ALA A 428 -14.06 25.60 7.97
N LEU A 429 -14.66 25.87 9.13
CA LEU A 429 -15.07 24.82 10.07
C LEU A 429 -16.29 24.05 9.57
N ALA A 430 -17.34 24.75 9.12
CA ALA A 430 -18.55 24.11 8.59
C ALA A 430 -18.25 23.29 7.32
N GLY A 431 -17.35 23.78 6.47
CA GLY A 431 -16.86 23.08 5.28
C GLY A 431 -16.16 21.75 5.59
N GLN A 432 -15.61 21.56 6.79
CA GLN A 432 -14.90 20.35 7.16
C GLN A 432 -15.79 19.25 7.74
N ILE A 433 -17.02 19.58 8.16
CA ILE A 433 -17.92 18.63 8.84
C ILE A 433 -18.17 17.36 8.02
N PRO A 434 -18.52 17.42 6.72
CA PRO A 434 -18.76 16.21 5.94
C PRO A 434 -17.52 15.31 5.86
N LEU A 435 -16.34 15.92 5.70
CA LEU A 435 -15.07 15.18 5.63
C LEU A 435 -14.71 14.58 6.99
N LEU A 436 -14.94 15.31 8.09
CA LEU A 436 -14.75 14.82 9.44
C LEU A 436 -15.62 13.59 9.73
N ILE A 437 -16.90 13.63 9.36
CA ILE A 437 -17.82 12.50 9.53
C ILE A 437 -17.28 11.26 8.81
N VAL A 438 -16.85 11.41 7.55
CA VAL A 438 -16.26 10.29 6.79
C VAL A 438 -14.97 9.78 7.45
N MET A 439 -14.09 10.65 7.93
CA MET A 439 -12.84 10.26 8.59
C MET A 439 -13.08 9.53 9.92
N VAL A 440 -14.05 9.99 10.72
CA VAL A 440 -14.48 9.29 11.95
C VAL A 440 -15.09 7.93 11.60
N GLY A 441 -15.95 7.88 10.57
CA GLY A 441 -16.53 6.63 10.07
C GLY A 441 -15.48 5.63 9.63
N TYR A 442 -14.45 6.08 8.91
CA TYR A 442 -13.31 5.24 8.53
C TYR A 442 -12.53 4.74 9.75
N THR A 443 -12.31 5.59 10.76
CA THR A 443 -11.60 5.16 11.98
C THR A 443 -12.37 4.09 12.72
N VAL A 444 -13.66 4.32 12.96
CA VAL A 444 -14.52 3.37 13.67
C VAL A 444 -14.64 2.08 12.87
N GLY A 445 -14.87 2.17 11.56
CA GLY A 445 -14.89 1.02 10.66
C GLY A 445 -13.56 0.26 10.65
N GLY A 446 -12.42 0.97 10.63
CA GLY A 446 -11.10 0.36 10.68
C GLY A 446 -10.83 -0.41 11.95
N LEU A 447 -11.17 0.17 13.09
CA LEU A 447 -11.04 -0.52 14.37
C LEU A 447 -12.00 -1.71 14.45
N LEU A 448 -13.25 -1.56 14.00
CA LEU A 448 -14.18 -2.69 13.90
C LEU A 448 -13.58 -3.84 13.10
N LEU A 449 -13.04 -3.56 11.92
CA LEU A 449 -12.40 -4.56 11.07
C LEU A 449 -11.18 -5.20 11.73
N LEU A 450 -10.33 -4.39 12.37
CA LEU A 450 -9.14 -4.85 13.09
C LEU A 450 -9.48 -5.81 14.26
N PHE A 451 -10.58 -5.57 14.97
CA PHE A 451 -11.04 -6.42 16.07
C PHE A 451 -11.91 -7.60 15.61
N SER A 452 -12.39 -7.59 14.37
CA SER A 452 -13.20 -8.68 13.81
C SER A 452 -12.41 -9.72 13.00
N ALA A 453 -11.15 -9.40 12.68
CA ALA A 453 -10.26 -10.17 11.81
C ALA A 453 -9.49 -11.26 12.56
#